data_AF-M3IL49-F1
#
_entry.id   AF-M3IL49-F1
#
_cell.length_a   1.000
_cell.length_b   1.000
_cell.length_c   1.000
_cell.angle_alpha   90.00
_cell.angle_beta   90.00
_cell.angle_gamma   90.00
#
_symmetry.space_group_name_H-M   'P 1'
#
loop_
_entity.id
_entity.type
_entity.pdbx_description
1 polymer ?
#
loop_
_entity_poly.entity_id
_entity_poly.type
_entity_poly.pdbx_seq_one_letter_code
_entity_poly.pdbx_strand_id
1 'polypeptide(L)'
;MQKQLNEIYELLQAWKAERRLSIESQRAGLLGNLCEELAEYFRAQNNNERVDALCDIVVFAMNAMSEPFVKPASLNMPQLWSAMLLPHDTDIIINASSLNSLVLQMWRAIERLGYNPYLCMLETIKEISSRTGKYDESIGKWVKDKSPEAVAKWYKADYERCKNDD
;
A
#
# COMPACT_ATOMS: atom_id res chain seq x y z
N MET A 1 -16.32 -4.08 -4.42
CA MET A 1 -15.13 -3.22 -4.68
C MET A 1 -15.27 -1.81 -4.10
N GLN A 2 -16.06 -0.87 -4.65
CA GLN A 2 -16.05 0.55 -4.21
C GLN A 2 -16.25 0.73 -2.70
N LYS A 3 -17.30 0.10 -2.13
CA LYS A 3 -17.57 0.15 -0.68
C LYS A 3 -16.38 -0.39 0.14
N GLN A 4 -15.81 -1.51 -0.29
CA GLN A 4 -14.65 -2.13 0.37
C GLN A 4 -13.42 -1.24 0.31
N LEU A 5 -13.12 -0.63 -0.84
CA LEU A 5 -11.99 0.29 -0.98
C LEU A 5 -12.15 1.55 -0.13
N ASN A 6 -13.38 2.05 0.05
CA ASN A 6 -13.65 3.16 0.97
C ASN A 6 -13.41 2.76 2.42
N GLU A 7 -13.84 1.56 2.83
CA GLU A 7 -13.58 1.04 4.17
C GLU A 7 -12.08 0.84 4.43
N ILE A 8 -11.34 0.27 3.48
CA ILE A 8 -9.88 0.16 3.55
C ILE A 8 -9.24 1.56 3.65
N TYR A 9 -9.70 2.54 2.88
CA TYR A 9 -9.22 3.92 2.96
C TYR A 9 -9.43 4.49 4.37
N GLU A 10 -10.63 4.37 4.95
CA GLU A 10 -10.94 4.85 6.30
C GLU A 10 -10.05 4.21 7.38
N LEU A 11 -9.85 2.90 7.30
CA LEU A 11 -8.98 2.16 8.23
C LEU A 11 -7.51 2.64 8.13
N LEU A 12 -7.02 2.88 6.91
CA LEU A 12 -5.67 3.39 6.69
C LEU A 12 -5.51 4.84 7.14
N GLN A 13 -6.53 5.70 6.94
CA GLN A 13 -6.52 7.06 7.49
C GLN A 13 -6.49 7.03 9.03
N ALA A 14 -7.22 6.12 9.66
CA ALA A 14 -7.18 5.94 11.11
C ALA A 14 -5.79 5.48 11.59
N TRP A 15 -5.19 4.48 10.92
CA TRP A 15 -3.83 4.00 11.19
C TRP A 15 -2.78 5.12 11.06
N LYS A 16 -2.92 5.96 10.02
CA LYS A 16 -2.05 7.12 9.75
C LYS A 16 -2.19 8.18 10.86
N ALA A 17 -3.43 8.49 11.26
CA ALA A 17 -3.73 9.47 12.30
C ALA A 17 -3.20 9.06 13.68
N GLU A 18 -3.36 7.79 14.06
CA GLU A 18 -2.81 7.23 15.31
C GLU A 18 -1.29 7.45 15.40
N ARG A 19 -0.59 7.34 14.26
CA ARG A 19 0.86 7.50 14.14
C ARG A 19 1.31 8.93 13.86
N ARG A 20 0.38 9.89 13.87
CA ARG A 20 0.64 11.32 13.59
C ARG A 20 1.37 11.57 12.28
N LEU A 21 1.06 10.75 11.27
CA LEU A 21 1.61 10.88 9.92
C LEU A 21 0.72 11.83 9.11
N SER A 22 1.33 12.66 8.25
CA SER A 22 0.61 13.61 7.39
C SER A 22 0.61 13.14 5.94
N ILE A 23 -0.24 13.72 5.10
CA ILE A 23 -0.24 13.40 3.66
C ILE A 23 1.11 13.78 3.03
N GLU A 24 1.68 14.92 3.44
CA GLU A 24 2.99 15.40 2.99
C GLU A 24 4.09 14.40 3.34
N SER A 25 4.08 13.86 4.57
CA SER A 25 5.07 12.87 4.99
C SER A 25 4.93 11.55 4.22
N GLN A 26 3.70 11.14 3.90
CA GLN A 26 3.46 9.94 3.07
C GLN A 26 3.87 10.15 1.61
N ARG A 27 3.71 11.36 1.06
CA ARG A 27 4.11 11.69 -0.31
C ARG A 27 5.63 11.83 -0.47
N ALA A 28 6.31 12.35 0.55
CA ALA A 28 7.76 12.60 0.51
C ALA A 28 8.57 11.33 0.18
N GLY A 29 8.23 10.18 0.77
CA GLY A 29 8.90 8.89 0.52
C GLY A 29 8.18 7.97 -0.46
N LEU A 30 7.06 8.40 -1.07
CA LEU A 30 6.14 7.49 -1.77
C LEU A 30 6.82 6.69 -2.89
N LEU A 31 7.53 7.35 -3.81
CA LEU A 31 8.16 6.67 -4.95
C LEU A 31 9.22 5.65 -4.50
N GLY A 32 10.02 6.00 -3.49
CA GLY A 32 11.02 5.07 -2.94
C GLY A 32 10.35 3.83 -2.34
N ASN A 33 9.32 4.02 -1.52
CA ASN A 33 8.55 2.92 -0.94
C ASN A 33 7.88 2.06 -2.02
N LEU A 34 7.23 2.67 -3.03
CA LEU A 34 6.61 1.94 -4.13
C LEU A 34 7.63 1.10 -4.94
N CYS A 35 8.84 1.63 -5.18
CA CYS A 35 9.90 0.90 -5.85
C CYS A 35 10.44 -0.27 -5.01
N GLU A 36 10.52 -0.12 -3.69
CA GLU A 36 10.89 -1.19 -2.76
C GLU A 36 9.88 -2.33 -2.85
N GLU A 37 8.58 -2.04 -2.69
CA GLU A 37 7.52 -3.06 -2.76
C GLU A 37 7.41 -3.71 -4.15
N LEU A 38 7.60 -2.93 -5.22
CA LEU A 38 7.63 -3.49 -6.57
C LEU A 38 8.80 -4.47 -6.74
N ALA A 39 9.96 -4.17 -6.14
CA ALA A 39 11.11 -5.07 -6.17
C ALA A 39 10.85 -6.35 -5.33
N GLU A 40 10.13 -6.25 -4.21
CA GLU A 40 9.67 -7.41 -3.45
C GLU A 40 8.72 -8.28 -4.28
N TYR A 41 7.73 -7.68 -4.96
CA TYR A 41 6.81 -8.39 -5.85
C TYR A 41 7.54 -9.21 -6.94
N PHE A 42 8.53 -8.62 -7.61
CA PHE A 42 9.28 -9.32 -8.66
C PHE A 42 10.24 -10.39 -8.14
N ARG A 43 10.66 -10.30 -6.87
CA ARG A 43 11.53 -11.29 -6.22
C ARG A 43 10.76 -12.37 -5.44
N ALA A 44 9.45 -12.20 -5.29
CA ALA A 44 8.58 -13.13 -4.58
C ALA A 44 8.66 -14.57 -5.14
N GLN A 45 8.75 -15.53 -4.24
CA GLN A 45 8.89 -16.96 -4.53
C GLN A 45 7.55 -17.69 -4.57
N ASN A 46 6.49 -17.07 -4.05
CA ASN A 46 5.14 -17.63 -4.02
C ASN A 46 4.07 -16.53 -4.12
N ASN A 47 2.81 -16.93 -4.27
CA ASN A 47 1.72 -15.98 -4.44
C ASN A 47 1.39 -15.19 -3.16
N ASN A 48 1.64 -15.73 -1.96
CA ASN A 48 1.42 -14.96 -0.73
C ASN A 48 2.40 -13.77 -0.64
N GLU A 49 3.67 -13.98 -0.97
CA GLU A 49 4.66 -12.90 -1.04
C GLU A 49 4.31 -11.87 -2.11
N ARG A 50 3.78 -12.31 -3.26
CA ARG A 50 3.25 -11.39 -4.28
C ARG A 50 2.08 -10.56 -3.75
N VAL A 51 1.16 -11.20 -3.03
CA VAL A 51 0.00 -10.52 -2.43
C VAL A 51 0.44 -9.52 -1.37
N ASP A 52 1.42 -9.88 -0.52
CA ASP A 52 2.01 -8.99 0.50
C ASP A 52 2.51 -7.68 -0.13
N ALA A 53 3.38 -7.80 -1.14
CA ALA A 53 3.92 -6.65 -1.85
C ALA A 53 2.83 -5.81 -2.56
N LEU A 54 1.83 -6.44 -3.17
CA LEU A 54 0.71 -5.73 -3.79
C LEU A 54 -0.14 -4.98 -2.74
N CYS A 55 -0.35 -5.57 -1.58
CA CYS A 55 -1.07 -4.95 -0.47
C CYS A 55 -0.30 -3.77 0.12
N ASP A 56 1.02 -3.89 0.30
CA ASP A 56 1.86 -2.80 0.78
C ASP A 56 1.90 -1.62 -0.22
N ILE A 57 1.90 -1.90 -1.53
CA ILE A 57 1.69 -0.85 -2.56
C ILE A 57 0.36 -0.12 -2.35
N VAL A 58 -0.73 -0.83 -2.06
CA VAL A 58 -2.04 -0.21 -1.79
C VAL A 58 -2.00 0.64 -0.51
N VAL A 59 -1.33 0.17 0.55
CA VAL A 59 -1.14 0.93 1.80
C VAL A 59 -0.46 2.27 1.52
N PHE A 60 0.68 2.25 0.81
CA PHE A 60 1.41 3.48 0.46
C PHE A 60 0.59 4.41 -0.43
N ALA A 61 -0.09 3.85 -1.44
CA ALA A 61 -0.91 4.63 -2.35
C ALA A 61 -2.06 5.34 -1.62
N MET A 62 -2.84 4.62 -0.81
CA MET A 62 -3.99 5.17 -0.11
C MET A 62 -3.61 6.14 1.01
N ASN A 63 -2.50 5.91 1.72
CA ASN A 63 -2.02 6.84 2.74
C ASN A 63 -1.58 8.19 2.17
N ALA A 64 -1.17 8.23 0.89
CA ALA A 64 -0.81 9.42 0.14
C ALA A 64 -2.01 10.15 -0.52
N MET A 65 -3.22 9.58 -0.45
CA MET A 65 -4.45 10.19 -0.94
C MET A 65 -5.03 11.17 0.07
N SER A 66 -5.60 12.27 -0.43
CA SER A 66 -6.34 13.26 0.37
C SER A 66 -7.83 12.97 0.44
N GLU A 67 -8.34 12.22 -0.53
CA GLU A 67 -9.77 11.90 -0.68
C GLU A 67 -9.95 10.39 -0.80
N PRO A 68 -11.13 9.85 -0.43
CA PRO A 68 -11.46 8.44 -0.62
C PRO A 68 -11.28 7.95 -2.06
N PHE A 69 -11.17 6.64 -2.21
CA PHE A 69 -11.04 6.00 -3.51
C PHE A 69 -12.19 6.38 -4.45
N VAL A 70 -11.85 6.75 -5.69
CA VAL A 70 -12.80 6.98 -6.77
C VAL A 70 -12.39 6.12 -7.95
N LYS A 71 -13.27 5.21 -8.37
CA LYS A 71 -13.03 4.37 -9.54
C LYS A 71 -12.74 5.26 -10.76
N PRO A 72 -11.55 5.15 -11.39
CA PRO A 72 -11.21 5.98 -12.54
C PRO A 72 -12.07 5.60 -13.75
N ALA A 73 -12.45 6.59 -14.55
CA ALA A 73 -13.19 6.39 -15.81
C ALA A 73 -12.35 5.65 -16.86
N SER A 74 -11.03 5.89 -16.87
CA SER A 74 -10.04 5.21 -17.71
C SER A 74 -8.81 4.84 -16.90
N LEU A 75 -8.17 3.70 -17.23
CA LEU A 75 -6.88 3.36 -16.64
C LEU A 75 -5.78 4.19 -17.29
N ASN A 76 -5.27 5.17 -16.55
CA ASN A 76 -4.14 5.99 -16.99
C ASN A 76 -2.84 5.31 -16.54
N MET A 77 -2.36 4.37 -17.35
CA MET A 77 -1.11 3.66 -17.13
C MET A 77 0.19 4.42 -17.47
N PRO A 78 0.23 5.43 -18.35
CA PRO A 78 1.51 6.02 -18.76
C PRO A 78 2.22 6.86 -17.69
N GLN A 79 1.53 7.57 -16.79
CA GLN A 79 2.17 8.64 -16.01
C GLN A 79 3.01 8.15 -14.82
N LEU A 80 2.53 7.16 -14.06
CA LEU A 80 3.26 6.68 -12.86
C LEU A 80 4.56 5.95 -13.23
N TRP A 81 4.55 5.12 -14.27
CA TRP A 81 5.76 4.45 -14.77
C TRP A 81 6.75 5.43 -15.40
N SER A 82 6.25 6.45 -16.11
CA SER A 82 7.10 7.51 -16.64
C SER A 82 7.84 8.26 -15.53
N ALA A 83 7.24 8.41 -14.35
CA ALA A 83 7.87 9.05 -13.19
C ALA A 83 9.01 8.26 -12.58
N MET A 84 8.95 6.93 -12.63
CA MET A 84 10.06 6.09 -12.19
C MET A 84 11.29 6.28 -13.11
N LEU A 85 11.08 6.71 -14.36
CA LEU A 85 12.12 6.87 -15.36
C LEU A 85 12.58 8.34 -15.52
N LEU A 86 11.71 9.31 -15.22
CA LEU A 86 11.96 10.75 -15.41
C LEU A 86 11.62 11.52 -14.13
N PRO A 87 12.60 11.83 -13.27
CA PRO A 87 12.38 12.38 -11.93
C PRO A 87 12.02 13.88 -11.89
N HIS A 88 11.86 14.54 -13.04
CA HIS A 88 11.76 16.00 -13.09
C HIS A 88 10.37 16.59 -12.81
N ASP A 89 9.33 15.77 -12.58
CA ASP A 89 7.95 16.27 -12.38
C ASP A 89 7.10 15.40 -11.41
N THR A 90 7.62 15.06 -10.23
CA THR A 90 6.94 14.16 -9.27
C THR A 90 5.54 14.63 -8.85
N ASP A 91 5.31 15.95 -8.79
CA ASP A 91 4.02 16.55 -8.41
C ASP A 91 2.93 16.41 -9.48
N ILE A 92 3.31 16.36 -10.77
CA ILE A 92 2.38 16.08 -11.88
C ILE A 92 1.93 14.60 -11.82
N ILE A 93 2.76 13.74 -11.25
CA ILE A 93 2.63 12.29 -11.28
C ILE A 93 1.84 11.77 -10.08
N ILE A 94 2.14 12.24 -8.87
CA ILE A 94 1.46 11.83 -7.62
C ILE A 94 0.16 12.64 -7.47
N ASN A 95 -0.78 12.38 -8.37
CA ASN A 95 -2.12 12.95 -8.33
C ASN A 95 -3.16 11.88 -7.98
N ALA A 96 -4.37 12.33 -7.62
CA ALA A 96 -5.46 11.44 -7.22
C ALA A 96 -5.83 10.41 -8.31
N SER A 97 -5.77 10.78 -9.60
CA SER A 97 -6.11 9.86 -10.70
C SER A 97 -5.08 8.72 -10.83
N SER A 98 -3.79 9.04 -10.71
CA SER A 98 -2.70 8.06 -10.72
C SER A 98 -2.80 7.10 -9.54
N LEU A 99 -3.04 7.60 -8.32
CA LEU A 99 -3.18 6.77 -7.12
C LEU A 99 -4.42 5.86 -7.18
N ASN A 100 -5.57 6.39 -7.62
CA ASN A 100 -6.77 5.58 -7.85
C ASN A 100 -6.54 4.48 -8.90
N SER A 101 -5.83 4.80 -9.98
CA SER A 101 -5.49 3.82 -11.03
C SER A 101 -4.54 2.74 -10.50
N LEU A 102 -3.55 3.11 -9.68
CA LEU A 102 -2.63 2.16 -9.05
C LEU A 102 -3.38 1.20 -8.12
N VAL A 103 -4.20 1.74 -7.20
CA VAL A 103 -5.01 0.95 -6.26
C VAL A 103 -5.90 -0.04 -7.01
N LEU A 104 -6.62 0.41 -8.04
CA LEU A 104 -7.48 -0.47 -8.84
C LEU A 104 -6.69 -1.60 -9.53
N GLN A 105 -5.47 -1.32 -9.96
CA GLN A 105 -4.63 -2.33 -10.61
C GLN A 105 -4.07 -3.35 -9.64
N MET A 106 -3.64 -2.94 -8.45
CA MET A 106 -3.18 -3.87 -7.42
C MET A 106 -4.34 -4.76 -6.95
N TRP A 107 -5.53 -4.17 -6.75
CA TRP A 107 -6.75 -4.89 -6.43
C TRP A 107 -7.03 -6.00 -7.45
N ARG A 108 -7.01 -5.67 -8.75
CA ARG A 108 -7.19 -6.65 -9.85
C ARG A 108 -6.04 -7.64 -9.99
N ALA A 109 -4.83 -7.27 -9.60
CA ALA A 109 -3.69 -8.17 -9.61
C ALA A 109 -3.86 -9.25 -8.53
N ILE A 110 -4.30 -8.86 -7.32
CA ILE A 110 -4.62 -9.80 -6.23
C ILE A 110 -5.77 -10.75 -6.64
N GLU A 111 -6.84 -10.23 -7.25
CA GLU A 111 -7.94 -11.07 -7.79
C GLU A 111 -7.43 -12.11 -8.80
N ARG A 112 -6.54 -11.70 -9.72
CA ARG A 112 -5.94 -12.61 -10.72
C ARG A 112 -5.01 -13.67 -10.12
N LEU A 113 -4.50 -13.47 -8.91
CA LEU A 113 -3.72 -14.46 -8.19
C LEU A 113 -4.60 -15.49 -7.45
N GLY A 114 -5.92 -15.35 -7.50
CA GLY A 114 -6.88 -16.25 -6.84
C GLY A 114 -7.24 -15.85 -5.41
N TYR A 115 -7.01 -14.59 -5.02
CA TYR A 115 -7.26 -14.11 -3.67
C TYR A 115 -8.41 -13.10 -3.62
N ASN A 116 -9.03 -12.98 -2.46
CA ASN A 116 -9.97 -11.94 -2.12
C ASN A 116 -9.19 -10.69 -1.65
N PRO A 117 -9.06 -9.64 -2.49
CA PRO A 117 -8.27 -8.46 -2.16
C PRO A 117 -8.76 -7.71 -0.93
N TYR A 118 -10.06 -7.78 -0.63
CA TYR A 118 -10.59 -7.14 0.57
C TYR A 118 -10.06 -7.83 1.84
N LEU A 119 -10.09 -9.16 1.88
CA LEU A 119 -9.57 -9.91 3.01
C LEU A 119 -8.05 -9.74 3.15
N CYS A 120 -7.31 -9.74 2.03
CA CYS A 120 -5.86 -9.48 2.05
C CYS A 120 -5.54 -8.11 2.67
N MET A 121 -6.27 -7.05 2.29
CA MET A 121 -6.06 -5.72 2.86
C MET A 121 -6.40 -5.67 4.37
N LEU A 122 -7.43 -6.39 4.83
CA LEU A 122 -7.73 -6.46 6.27
C LEU A 122 -6.60 -7.14 7.06
N GLU A 123 -6.03 -8.22 6.53
CA GLU A 123 -4.88 -8.91 7.13
C GLU A 123 -3.61 -8.04 7.12
N THR A 124 -3.39 -7.29 6.04
CA THR A 124 -2.29 -6.31 5.93
C THR A 124 -2.44 -5.20 6.96
N ILE A 125 -3.64 -4.62 7.09
CA ILE A 125 -3.94 -3.57 8.08
C ILE A 125 -3.68 -4.10 9.50
N LYS A 126 -4.10 -5.33 9.79
CA LYS A 126 -3.83 -5.98 11.08
C LYS A 126 -2.33 -6.15 11.33
N GLU A 127 -1.56 -6.58 10.32
CA GLU A 127 -0.10 -6.67 10.37
C GLU A 127 0.55 -5.32 10.65
N ILE A 128 0.26 -4.27 9.87
CA ILE A 128 0.88 -2.96 10.06
C ILE A 128 0.43 -2.28 11.37
N SER A 129 -0.77 -2.59 11.86
CA SER A 129 -1.29 -2.06 13.13
C SER A 129 -0.64 -2.71 14.34
N SER A 130 -0.19 -3.96 14.23
CA SER A 130 0.56 -4.65 15.29
C SER A 130 1.96 -4.07 15.54
N ARG A 131 2.49 -3.32 14.57
CA ARG A 131 3.83 -2.76 14.61
C ARG A 131 3.85 -1.40 15.30
N THR A 132 4.82 -1.23 16.19
CA THR A 132 5.24 0.07 16.74
C THR A 132 6.41 0.63 15.91
N GLY A 133 6.64 1.94 16.03
CA GLY A 133 7.68 2.62 15.25
C GLY A 133 7.53 4.13 15.26
N LYS A 134 8.35 4.81 14.48
CA LYS A 134 8.36 6.28 14.37
C LYS A 134 8.67 6.72 12.95
N TYR A 135 8.20 7.90 12.58
CA TYR A 135 8.60 8.52 11.32
C TYR A 135 10.05 9.00 11.40
N ASP A 136 10.83 8.73 10.36
CA ASP A 136 12.19 9.22 10.16
C ASP A 136 12.19 10.20 9.00
N GLU A 137 12.33 11.49 9.34
CA GLU A 137 12.33 12.58 8.36
C GLU A 137 13.52 12.53 7.40
N SER A 138 14.66 11.95 7.83
CA SER A 138 15.89 11.93 7.02
C SER A 138 15.77 11.03 5.79
N ILE A 139 14.93 9.99 5.88
CA ILE A 139 14.67 9.04 4.80
C ILE A 139 13.22 9.07 4.31
N GLY A 140 12.40 9.97 4.85
CA GLY A 140 11.00 10.14 4.46
C GLY A 140 10.13 8.90 4.68
N LYS A 141 10.40 8.11 5.72
CA LYS A 141 9.79 6.78 5.91
C LYS A 141 9.38 6.53 7.35
N TRP A 142 8.28 5.82 7.56
CA TRP A 142 7.94 5.28 8.87
C TRP A 142 8.78 4.02 9.14
N VAL A 143 9.58 4.06 10.19
CA VAL A 143 10.52 3.01 10.56
C VAL A 143 9.95 2.18 11.71
N LYS A 144 9.82 0.87 11.44
CA LYS A 144 9.36 -0.16 12.37
C LYS A 144 10.36 -0.32 13.54
N ASP A 145 9.87 -0.47 14.76
CA ASP A 145 10.68 -0.85 15.93
C ASP A 145 11.03 -2.34 15.87
N LYS A 146 12.31 -2.64 15.71
CA LYS A 146 12.85 -4.01 15.57
C LYS A 146 13.47 -4.57 16.86
N SER A 147 13.21 -3.95 18.01
CA SER A 147 13.59 -4.55 19.30
C SER A 147 12.95 -5.94 19.46
N PRO A 148 13.62 -6.91 20.12
CA PRO A 148 13.06 -8.25 20.33
C PRO A 148 11.66 -8.22 20.96
N GLU A 149 11.42 -7.29 21.89
CA GLU A 149 10.15 -7.11 22.58
C GLU A 149 9.04 -6.60 21.65
N ALA A 150 9.36 -5.73 20.69
CA ALA A 150 8.42 -5.26 19.69
C ALA A 150 8.13 -6.35 18.66
N VAL A 151 9.17 -7.01 18.14
CA VAL A 151 9.05 -8.09 17.13
C VAL A 151 8.24 -9.26 17.66
N ALA A 152 8.36 -9.61 18.94
CA ALA A 152 7.55 -10.66 19.57
C ALA A 152 6.04 -10.37 19.55
N LYS A 153 5.63 -9.11 19.35
CA LYS A 153 4.22 -8.69 19.26
C LYS A 153 3.74 -8.51 17.82
N TRP A 154 4.64 -8.62 16.84
CA TRP A 154 4.27 -8.44 15.45
C TRP A 154 3.36 -9.58 14.99
N TYR A 155 2.28 -9.19 14.33
CA TYR A 155 1.42 -10.08 13.59
C TYR A 155 1.92 -10.17 12.14
N LYS A 156 1.94 -11.38 11.57
CA LYS A 156 2.11 -11.59 10.13
C LYS A 156 0.74 -11.90 9.52
N ALA A 157 0.41 -11.21 8.44
CA ALA A 157 -0.79 -11.39 7.65
C ALA A 157 -0.93 -12.85 7.21
N ASP A 158 -2.11 -13.41 7.44
CA ASP A 158 -2.44 -14.76 6.98
C ASP A 158 -3.18 -14.64 5.64
N TYR A 159 -2.44 -14.72 4.54
CA TYR A 159 -3.04 -14.67 3.20
C TYR A 159 -3.61 -16.00 2.73
N GLU A 160 -3.28 -17.11 3.40
CA GLU A 160 -3.82 -18.43 3.03
C GLU A 160 -5.34 -18.47 3.19
N ARG A 161 -5.87 -17.90 4.29
CA ARG A 161 -7.31 -17.69 4.51
C ARG A 161 -7.97 -16.68 3.58
N CYS A 162 -7.20 -15.97 2.76
CA CYS A 162 -7.73 -14.96 1.83
C CYS A 162 -7.93 -15.51 0.42
N LYS A 163 -7.55 -16.76 0.14
CA LYS A 163 -7.80 -17.39 -1.16
C LYS A 163 -9.31 -17.50 -1.39
N ASN A 164 -9.73 -17.32 -2.65
CA ASN A 164 -11.12 -17.58 -3.02
C ASN A 164 -11.36 -19.09 -2.96
N ASP A 165 -12.57 -19.51 -2.57
CA ASP A 165 -12.97 -20.91 -2.70
C ASP A 165 -12.99 -21.29 -4.19
N ASP A 166 -12.39 -22.42 -4.53
CA ASP A 166 -12.38 -22.99 -5.89
C ASP A 166 -13.78 -23.48 -6.33
#